data_AF-A0A126RW04-F1
#
_entry.id   AF-A0A126RW04-F1
#
_cell.length_a   1.000
_cell.length_b   1.000
_cell.length_c   1.000
_cell.angle_alpha   90.00
_cell.angle_beta   90.00
_cell.angle_gamma   90.00
#
_symmetry.space_group_name_H-M   'P 1'
#
loop_
_entity.id
_entity.type
_entity.pdbx_description
1 polymer ?
#
loop_
_entity_poly.entity_id
_entity_poly.type
_entity_poly.pdbx_seq_one_letter_code
_entity_poly.pdbx_strand_id
1 'polypeptide(L)' 'MNEELAKIVLTVLQRAPEWIRHDLGAKDNSLRARAEEVLAAMVEAAVREHDLAS' A
#
# COMPACT_ATOMS: atom_id res chain seq x y z
N MET A 1 7.43 -1.50 17.33
CA MET A 1 6.86 -1.67 15.98
C MET A 1 6.25 -3.06 15.95
N ASN A 2 4.96 -3.20 15.65
CA ASN A 2 4.29 -4.52 15.64
C ASN A 2 4.80 -5.32 14.43
N GLU A 3 5.44 -6.47 14.67
CA GLU A 3 5.99 -7.34 13.61
C GLU A 3 4.90 -7.86 12.66
N GLU A 4 3.67 -8.01 13.16
CA GLU A 4 2.50 -8.41 12.38
C GLU A 4 2.08 -7.32 11.39
N LEU A 5 1.99 -6.06 11.85
CA LEU A 5 1.70 -4.92 10.98
C LEU A 5 2.76 -4.77 9.87
N ALA A 6 4.03 -4.99 10.20
CA ALA A 6 5.10 -4.97 9.20
C ALA A 6 4.91 -6.05 8.11
N LYS A 7 4.46 -7.25 8.49
CA LYS A 7 4.15 -8.34 7.54
C LYS A 7 2.96 -8.00 6.64
N ILE A 8 1.93 -7.36 7.19
CA ILE A 8 0.76 -6.90 6.41
C ILE A 8 1.21 -5.89 5.35
N VAL A 9 1.95 -4.86 5.75
CA VAL A 9 2.46 -3.83 4.82
C VAL A 9 3.36 -4.44 3.75
N LEU A 10 4.27 -5.35 4.11
CA LEU A 10 5.12 -6.05 3.14
C LEU A 10 4.31 -6.85 2.13
N THR A 11 3.25 -7.54 2.58
CA THR A 11 2.35 -8.29 1.71
C THR A 11 1.63 -7.37 0.71
N VAL A 12 1.17 -6.21 1.17
CA VAL A 12 0.55 -5.20 0.30
C VAL A 12 1.54 -4.69 -0.74
N LEU A 13 2.78 -4.36 -0.33
CA LEU A 13 3.83 -3.88 -1.23
C LEU A 13 4.22 -4.92 -2.29
N GLN A 14 4.22 -6.21 -1.93
CA GLN A 14 4.46 -7.30 -2.87
C GLN A 14 3.34 -7.45 -3.91
N ARG A 15 2.08 -7.23 -3.49
CA ARG A 15 0.89 -7.32 -4.33
C ARG A 15 0.57 -6.04 -5.10
N ALA A 16 1.25 -4.93 -4.79
CA ALA A 16 1.06 -3.65 -5.46
C ALA A 16 1.29 -3.80 -6.99
N PRO A 17 0.35 -3.32 -7.82
CA PRO A 17 0.51 -3.27 -9.26
C PRO A 17 1.75 -2.49 -9.70
N GLU A 18 2.33 -2.88 -10.83
CA GLU A 18 3.56 -2.26 -11.33
C GLU A 18 3.39 -0.77 -11.67
N TRP A 19 2.19 -0.38 -12.12
CA TRP A 19 1.89 1.03 -12.39
C TRP A 19 1.99 1.91 -11.14
N ILE A 20 1.69 1.37 -9.93
CA ILE A 20 1.84 2.13 -8.67
C ILE A 20 3.30 2.43 -8.42
N ARG A 21 4.20 1.45 -8.63
CA ARG A 21 5.64 1.65 -8.45
C ARG A 21 6.18 2.69 -9.42
N HIS A 22 5.75 2.60 -10.67
CA HIS A 22 6.09 3.57 -11.70
C HIS A 22 5.63 4.99 -11.33
N ASP A 23 4.37 5.14 -10.92
CA ASP A 23 3.78 6.45 -10.61
C ASP A 23 4.33 7.05 -9.30
N LEU A 24 4.69 6.22 -8.31
CA LEU A 24 5.42 6.67 -7.11
C LEU A 24 6.79 7.27 -7.46
N GLY A 25 7.48 6.71 -8.47
CA GLY A 25 8.75 7.21 -8.98
C GLY A 25 8.62 8.41 -9.93
N ALA A 26 7.40 8.83 -10.27
CA ALA A 26 7.17 9.89 -11.24
C ALA A 26 7.55 11.26 -10.68
N LYS A 27 8.10 12.12 -11.57
CA LYS A 27 8.35 13.54 -11.26
C LYS A 27 7.06 14.37 -11.22
N ASP A 28 5.99 13.86 -11.81
CA ASP A 28 4.67 14.48 -11.75
C ASP A 28 4.05 14.23 -10.36
N ASN A 29 3.84 15.31 -9.63
CA ASN A 29 3.27 15.26 -8.28
C ASN A 29 1.85 14.68 -8.27
N SER A 30 1.08 14.87 -9.33
CA SER A 30 -0.31 14.36 -9.43
C SER A 30 -0.32 12.85 -9.60
N LEU A 31 0.59 12.30 -10.42
CA LEU A 31 0.74 10.85 -10.57
C LEU A 31 1.22 10.21 -9.27
N ARG A 32 2.21 10.81 -8.62
CA ARG A 32 2.72 10.32 -7.34
C ARG A 32 1.63 10.33 -6.26
N ALA A 33 0.89 11.42 -6.12
CA ALA A 33 -0.20 11.53 -5.15
C ALA A 33 -1.27 10.45 -5.38
N ARG A 34 -1.67 10.23 -6.64
CA ARG A 34 -2.61 9.15 -6.98
C ARG A 34 -2.08 7.78 -6.56
N ALA A 35 -0.80 7.50 -6.80
CA ALA A 35 -0.19 6.23 -6.43
C ALA A 35 -0.12 6.04 -4.91
N GLU A 36 0.20 7.11 -4.17
CA GLU A 36 0.18 7.13 -2.70
C GLU A 36 -1.22 6.88 -2.15
N GLU A 37 -2.25 7.53 -2.68
CA GLU A 37 -3.65 7.34 -2.27
C GLU A 37 -4.11 5.90 -2.47
N VAL A 38 -3.82 5.31 -3.64
CA VAL A 38 -4.21 3.93 -3.92
C VAL A 38 -3.43 2.95 -3.02
N LEU A 39 -2.13 3.19 -2.82
CA LEU A 39 -1.34 2.35 -1.91
C LEU A 39 -1.83 2.44 -0.47
N ALA A 40 -2.20 3.63 0.01
CA ALA A 40 -2.77 3.82 1.33
C ALA A 40 -4.10 3.06 1.48
N ALA A 41 -4.98 3.12 0.48
CA ALA A 41 -6.23 2.37 0.48
C ALA A 41 -6.00 0.84 0.50
N MET A 42 -4.97 0.34 -0.20
CA MET A 42 -4.61 -1.09 -0.16
C MET A 42 -4.11 -1.50 1.23
N VAL A 43 -3.31 -0.66 1.89
CA VAL A 43 -2.83 -0.91 3.26
C VAL A 43 -4.00 -0.88 4.24
N GLU A 44 -4.88 0.12 4.16
CA GLU A 44 -6.07 0.22 5.01
C GLU A 44 -6.96 -1.02 4.87
N ALA A 45 -7.23 -1.46 3.63
CA ALA A 45 -8.03 -2.64 3.38
C ALA A 45 -7.41 -3.91 4.01
N ALA A 46 -6.10 -4.09 3.88
CA ALA A 46 -5.41 -5.25 4.43
C ALA A 46 -5.35 -5.23 5.97
N VAL A 47 -5.16 -4.06 6.58
CA VAL A 47 -5.20 -3.92 8.05
C VAL A 47 -6.61 -4.21 8.56
N ARG A 48 -7.65 -3.69 7.90
CA ARG A 48 -9.04 -3.94 8.27
C ARG A 48 -9.42 -5.42 8.13
N GLU A 49 -8.97 -6.08 7.07
CA GLU A 49 -9.18 -7.51 6.86
C GLU A 49 -8.52 -8.35 7.98
N HIS A 50 -7.29 -7.97 8.37
CA HIS A 50 -6.59 -8.61 9.47
C HIS A 50 -7.29 -8.43 10.82
N ASP A 51 -7.72 -7.21 11.14
CA ASP A 51 -8.45 -6.91 12.39
C ASP A 51 -9.78 -7.68 12.48
N LEU A 52 -10.45 -7.92 11.34
CA LEU A 52 -11.69 -8.73 11.29
C LEU A 52 -11.43 -10.24 11.41
N ALA A 53 -10.21 -10.69 11.11
CA ALA A 53 -9.80 -12.10 11.16
C ALA A 53 -9.16 -12.52 12.50
N SER A 54 -8.92 -11.55 13.40
CA SER A 54 -8.28 -11.72 14.72
C SER A 54 -9.32 -11.85 15.83
#